data_AF-A0A9W9W943-F1
#
_entry.id   AF-A0A9W9W943-F1
#
_cell.length_a   1.000
_cell.length_b   1.000
_cell.length_c   1.000
_cell.angle_alpha   90.00
_cell.angle_beta   90.00
_cell.angle_gamma   90.00
#
_symmetry.space_group_name_H-M   'P 1'
#
loop_
_entity.id
_entity.type
_entity.pdbx_description
1 polymer ?
#
loop_
_entity_poly.entity_id
_entity_poly.type
_entity_poly.pdbx_seq_one_letter_code
_entity_poly.pdbx_strand_id
1 'polypeptide(L)'
;MDPKTAGHVHQDLALVFLFETKSQRDYEPRFTINRIGRQLVRDILAIDRETGLEMLNGWGIHMKANIESPQYHWTLEEYEAYRLEQGAASWAVDSVSWSAGLHVSLAEKESTRYFMNDIMTACLLVNDLISFEKEFDDHAKNGTLHKLRNAVAVLMTNYGYSEKEARDIIRKESLAMEKAGLLKYENWKYNGAPKSDDLRKFVIFSMLMCSGSAYWMSHSPRYNRSKFSNTVEMRAGIIGKHHGGLKALRDRPKPTALASTGYPMKLMNPFQAPFIKASAQVGPVFAIWKYSVLKVYQFVDAPYEYLISLPGKMMRDKLIEGLNEWLKVPDLSLNIIKDVIGMLHSSSLMLDDIEDGSLLRRGRPSVHVLYGQSQTINSANYIYVKSVAKILTLKGATCLEIFIGEGSSLHRLRNLTIQLDELENLHCGQSLDLGWRYFESYITMVDNKTGGLFRLIVRLMQAESTVQSTPDLLKLATLFGRYYQIRDDYYNLTSEEFAAKKGFCEDISEGKLSLPVIHMLKSCSSSSHLRAVLFSRISNVAGEISFELKSFVLAAMKKEGSLDYVKEVLEKLHVDIMDLVEKVESELGWNAALKLLVLGSST
;
A
#
# COMPACT_ATOMS: atom_id res chain seq x y z
N MET A 1 6.56 21.31 -37.69
CA MET A 1 5.58 21.57 -38.77
C MET A 1 5.04 22.97 -38.61
N ASP A 2 4.67 23.64 -39.70
CA ASP A 2 3.82 24.83 -39.67
C ASP A 2 2.43 24.43 -39.09
N PRO A 3 1.82 25.22 -38.18
CA PRO A 3 0.43 25.03 -37.75
C PRO A 3 -0.57 24.78 -38.89
N LYS A 4 -0.39 25.39 -40.07
CA LYS A 4 -1.21 25.12 -41.27
C LYS A 4 -1.09 23.68 -41.75
N THR A 5 0.13 23.13 -41.77
CA THR A 5 0.38 21.72 -42.11
C THR A 5 -0.29 20.78 -41.10
N ALA A 6 -0.21 21.10 -39.80
CA ALA A 6 -0.84 20.30 -38.75
C ALA A 6 -2.37 20.25 -38.91
N GLY A 7 -3.00 21.39 -39.24
CA GLY A 7 -4.44 21.44 -39.54
C GLY A 7 -4.85 20.50 -40.68
N HIS A 8 -4.10 20.50 -41.79
CA HIS A 8 -4.36 19.59 -42.91
C HIS A 8 -4.14 18.11 -42.56
N VAL A 9 -3.14 17.78 -41.73
CA VAL A 9 -2.91 16.41 -41.25
C VAL A 9 -4.10 15.90 -40.42
N HIS A 10 -4.66 16.74 -39.53
CA HIS A 10 -5.84 16.37 -38.74
C HIS A 10 -7.11 16.22 -39.59
N GLN A 11 -7.30 17.04 -40.63
CA GLN A 11 -8.43 16.91 -41.57
C GLN A 11 -8.34 15.62 -42.40
N ASP A 12 -7.15 15.29 -42.90
CA ASP A 12 -6.88 14.06 -43.65
C ASP A 12 -7.09 12.81 -42.76
N LEU A 13 -6.71 12.86 -41.48
CA LEU A 13 -6.98 11.80 -40.51
C LEU A 13 -8.49 11.66 -40.18
N ALA A 14 -9.24 12.78 -40.12
CA ALA A 14 -10.68 12.73 -39.92
C ALA A 14 -11.40 12.04 -41.11
N LEU A 15 -10.88 12.18 -42.33
CA LEU A 15 -11.38 11.45 -43.50
C LEU A 15 -11.04 9.95 -43.42
N VAL A 16 -9.87 9.56 -42.90
CA VAL A 16 -9.57 8.14 -42.62
C VAL A 16 -10.62 7.52 -41.71
N PHE A 17 -10.92 8.13 -40.55
CA PHE A 17 -11.96 7.61 -39.66
C PHE A 17 -13.32 7.53 -40.35
N LEU A 18 -13.74 8.59 -41.06
CA LEU A 18 -15.04 8.64 -41.73
C LEU A 18 -15.22 7.50 -42.75
N PHE A 19 -14.19 7.20 -43.55
CA PHE A 19 -14.29 6.20 -44.59
C PHE A 19 -14.21 4.77 -44.03
N GLU A 20 -13.20 4.48 -43.22
CA GLU A 20 -12.98 3.13 -42.65
C GLU A 20 -14.08 2.71 -41.66
N THR A 21 -14.67 3.66 -40.91
CA THR A 21 -15.74 3.34 -39.94
C THR A 21 -17.17 3.44 -40.49
N LYS A 22 -17.46 4.32 -41.46
CA LYS A 22 -18.85 4.63 -41.87
C LYS A 22 -19.18 4.49 -43.36
N SER A 23 -18.23 4.66 -44.29
CA SER A 23 -18.58 4.76 -45.73
C SER A 23 -18.49 3.45 -46.51
N GLN A 24 -17.75 2.44 -46.00
CA GLN A 24 -17.37 1.22 -46.73
C GLN A 24 -16.66 1.48 -48.08
N ARG A 25 -16.15 2.69 -48.31
CA ARG A 25 -15.36 3.04 -49.50
C ARG A 25 -13.90 3.21 -49.11
N ASP A 26 -13.01 2.86 -50.01
CA ASP A 26 -11.57 3.01 -49.79
C ASP A 26 -11.15 4.49 -49.86
N TYR A 27 -10.27 4.93 -48.96
CA TYR A 27 -9.75 6.30 -48.91
C TYR A 27 -8.23 6.28 -48.73
N GLU A 28 -7.51 6.84 -49.70
CA GLU A 28 -6.05 6.92 -49.66
C GLU A 28 -5.59 8.21 -48.95
N PRO A 29 -4.93 8.12 -47.78
CA PRO A 29 -4.54 9.29 -47.00
C PRO A 29 -3.40 10.07 -47.67
N ARG A 30 -3.48 11.40 -47.64
CA ARG A 30 -2.48 12.27 -48.29
C ARG A 30 -1.16 12.30 -47.53
N PHE A 31 -1.19 12.09 -46.20
CA PHE A 31 0.00 12.11 -45.36
C PHE A 31 0.41 10.72 -44.88
N THR A 32 1.72 10.41 -44.93
CA THR A 32 2.28 9.10 -44.53
C THR A 32 1.89 8.68 -43.11
N ILE A 33 1.80 9.63 -42.17
CA ILE A 33 1.37 9.35 -40.79
C ILE A 33 -0.09 8.87 -40.71
N ASN A 34 -0.94 9.33 -41.63
CA ASN A 34 -2.35 8.93 -41.70
C ASN A 34 -2.55 7.59 -42.43
N ARG A 35 -1.57 7.14 -43.23
CA ARG A 35 -1.51 5.74 -43.71
C ARG A 35 -1.30 4.77 -42.55
N ILE A 36 -0.42 5.10 -41.62
CA ILE A 36 -0.21 4.33 -40.38
C ILE A 36 -1.50 4.36 -39.54
N GLY A 37 -2.14 5.54 -39.40
CA GLY A 37 -3.44 5.67 -38.74
C GLY A 37 -4.55 4.82 -39.38
N ARG A 38 -4.59 4.73 -40.71
CA ARG A 38 -5.54 3.90 -41.48
C ARG A 38 -5.32 2.41 -41.23
N GLN A 39 -4.08 1.94 -41.23
CA GLN A 39 -3.79 0.54 -40.91
C GLN A 39 -4.19 0.22 -39.46
N LEU A 40 -3.83 1.07 -38.50
CA LEU A 40 -4.24 0.92 -37.10
C LEU A 40 -5.77 0.84 -36.95
N VAL A 41 -6.54 1.67 -37.66
CA VAL A 41 -8.02 1.60 -37.66
C VAL A 41 -8.53 0.27 -38.23
N ARG A 42 -7.89 -0.26 -39.28
CA ARG A 42 -8.25 -1.58 -39.85
C ARG A 42 -7.94 -2.71 -38.89
N ASP A 43 -6.77 -2.67 -38.25
CA ASP A 43 -6.35 -3.69 -37.27
C ASP A 43 -7.28 -3.70 -36.05
N ILE A 44 -7.66 -2.52 -35.54
CA ILE A 44 -8.66 -2.36 -34.47
C ILE A 44 -9.98 -3.03 -34.84
N LEU A 45 -10.52 -2.71 -36.02
CA LEU A 45 -11.80 -3.20 -36.52
C LEU A 45 -11.79 -4.67 -36.99
N ALA A 46 -10.61 -5.27 -37.11
CA ALA A 46 -10.42 -6.69 -37.43
C ALA A 46 -10.28 -7.57 -36.17
N ILE A 47 -9.82 -6.99 -35.05
CA ILE A 47 -9.75 -7.67 -33.74
C ILE A 47 -11.13 -7.72 -33.08
N ASP A 48 -11.78 -6.56 -32.92
CA ASP A 48 -13.18 -6.46 -32.53
C ASP A 48 -13.80 -5.25 -33.22
N ARG A 49 -14.81 -5.51 -34.05
CA ARG A 49 -15.52 -4.47 -34.80
C ARG A 49 -16.50 -3.68 -33.94
N GLU A 50 -17.10 -4.28 -32.92
CA GLU A 50 -18.16 -3.65 -32.12
C GLU A 50 -17.56 -2.66 -31.12
N THR A 51 -16.78 -3.16 -30.14
CA THR A 51 -16.13 -2.27 -29.16
C THR A 51 -15.06 -1.37 -29.82
N GLY A 52 -14.47 -1.83 -30.93
CA GLY A 52 -13.58 -1.02 -31.76
C GLY A 52 -14.28 0.18 -32.42
N LEU A 53 -15.53 0.03 -32.88
CA LEU A 53 -16.32 1.16 -33.36
C LEU A 53 -16.73 2.12 -32.23
N GLU A 54 -17.04 1.63 -31.03
CA GLU A 54 -17.30 2.50 -29.87
C GLU A 54 -16.07 3.38 -29.56
N MET A 55 -14.91 2.74 -29.37
CA MET A 55 -13.63 3.43 -29.13
C MET A 55 -13.33 4.46 -30.23
N LEU A 56 -13.44 4.09 -31.51
CA LEU A 56 -13.15 5.00 -32.62
C LEU A 56 -14.14 6.19 -32.71
N ASN A 57 -15.41 6.00 -32.35
CA ASN A 57 -16.34 7.13 -32.21
C ASN A 57 -15.96 8.06 -31.05
N GLY A 58 -15.53 7.50 -29.90
CA GLY A 58 -14.99 8.27 -28.77
C GLY A 58 -13.79 9.14 -29.16
N TRP A 59 -12.86 8.60 -29.96
CA TRP A 59 -11.72 9.37 -30.48
C TRP A 59 -12.19 10.51 -31.41
N GLY A 60 -13.20 10.25 -32.24
CA GLY A 60 -13.83 11.27 -33.07
C GLY A 60 -14.40 12.46 -32.28
N ILE A 61 -15.02 12.20 -31.12
CA ILE A 61 -15.54 13.25 -30.21
C ILE A 61 -14.39 14.10 -29.66
N HIS A 62 -13.32 13.48 -29.16
CA HIS A 62 -12.12 14.19 -28.69
C HIS A 62 -11.51 15.09 -29.79
N MET A 63 -11.36 14.56 -31.00
CA MET A 63 -10.84 15.31 -32.15
C MET A 63 -11.73 16.53 -32.48
N LYS A 64 -13.05 16.38 -32.40
CA LYS A 64 -14.01 17.48 -32.59
C LYS A 64 -13.91 18.54 -31.49
N ALA A 65 -13.88 18.14 -30.22
CA ALA A 65 -13.76 19.05 -29.06
C ALA A 65 -12.45 19.86 -29.04
N ASN A 66 -11.37 19.31 -29.60
CA ASN A 66 -10.13 20.05 -29.83
C ASN A 66 -10.32 21.20 -30.84
N ILE A 67 -11.04 20.94 -31.94
CA ILE A 67 -11.25 21.88 -33.05
C ILE A 67 -12.27 22.97 -32.72
N GLU A 68 -13.45 22.61 -32.22
CA GLU A 68 -14.64 23.49 -32.18
C GLU A 68 -14.78 24.38 -30.94
N SER A 69 -13.85 24.30 -29.99
CA SER A 69 -13.93 25.00 -28.70
C SER A 69 -14.32 26.49 -28.83
N PRO A 70 -15.41 26.94 -28.17
CA PRO A 70 -15.69 28.36 -28.04
C PRO A 70 -14.58 29.06 -27.24
N GLN A 71 -14.50 30.38 -27.37
CA GLN A 71 -13.50 31.19 -26.66
C GLN A 71 -14.08 31.87 -25.41
N TYR A 72 -13.33 31.76 -24.32
CA TYR A 72 -13.42 32.54 -23.08
C TYR A 72 -14.69 32.39 -22.23
N HIS A 73 -14.62 33.04 -21.06
CA HIS A 73 -15.70 33.22 -20.08
C HIS A 73 -16.10 32.03 -19.21
N TRP A 74 -15.44 30.87 -19.28
CA TRP A 74 -15.71 29.73 -18.36
C TRP A 74 -15.54 30.09 -16.87
N THR A 75 -16.41 29.54 -16.01
CA THR A 75 -16.11 29.27 -14.59
C THR A 75 -15.16 28.07 -14.48
N LEU A 76 -14.75 27.71 -13.26
CA LEU A 76 -13.98 26.48 -13.07
C LEU A 76 -14.83 25.23 -13.40
N GLU A 77 -16.09 25.23 -12.96
CA GLU A 77 -17.06 24.15 -13.17
C GLU A 77 -17.45 23.98 -14.66
N GLU A 78 -17.63 25.10 -15.39
CA GLU A 78 -17.84 25.10 -16.85
C GLU A 78 -16.61 24.55 -17.60
N TYR A 79 -15.39 24.85 -17.11
CA TYR A 79 -14.16 24.30 -17.67
C TYR A 79 -14.01 22.80 -17.38
N GLU A 80 -14.32 22.33 -16.18
CA GLU A 80 -14.25 20.91 -15.79
C GLU A 80 -15.17 20.03 -16.65
N ALA A 81 -16.40 20.49 -16.91
CA ALA A 81 -17.33 19.82 -17.80
C ALA A 81 -16.79 19.73 -19.23
N TYR A 82 -16.25 20.84 -19.77
CA TYR A 82 -15.57 20.86 -21.08
C TYR A 82 -14.33 19.94 -21.11
N ARG A 83 -13.58 19.89 -20.02
CA ARG A 83 -12.30 19.16 -19.92
C ARG A 83 -12.49 17.64 -19.95
N LEU A 84 -13.64 17.10 -19.52
CA LEU A 84 -13.97 15.68 -19.71
C LEU A 84 -14.04 15.29 -21.20
N GLU A 85 -14.78 16.06 -22.01
CA GLU A 85 -14.91 15.80 -23.45
C GLU A 85 -13.60 16.04 -24.20
N GLN A 86 -12.97 17.21 -23.96
CA GLN A 86 -11.69 17.53 -24.58
C GLN A 86 -10.55 16.64 -24.07
N GLY A 87 -10.65 16.09 -22.87
CA GLY A 87 -9.69 15.16 -22.26
C GLY A 87 -9.72 13.74 -22.84
N ALA A 88 -10.60 13.45 -23.80
CA ALA A 88 -10.81 12.11 -24.37
C ALA A 88 -11.32 11.07 -23.35
N ALA A 89 -12.08 11.49 -22.32
CA ALA A 89 -12.47 10.61 -21.22
C ALA A 89 -13.31 9.40 -21.68
N SER A 90 -14.23 9.59 -22.63
CA SER A 90 -14.98 8.50 -23.26
C SER A 90 -14.06 7.55 -24.02
N TRP A 91 -13.26 8.07 -24.96
CA TRP A 91 -12.29 7.28 -25.73
C TRP A 91 -11.38 6.41 -24.84
N ALA A 92 -10.88 6.96 -23.73
CA ALA A 92 -9.99 6.24 -22.83
C ALA A 92 -10.72 5.04 -22.16
N VAL A 93 -11.96 5.25 -21.72
CA VAL A 93 -12.80 4.22 -21.09
C VAL A 93 -13.32 3.18 -22.08
N ASP A 94 -13.64 3.58 -23.32
CA ASP A 94 -13.96 2.64 -24.40
C ASP A 94 -12.72 1.87 -24.89
N SER A 95 -11.53 2.49 -24.83
CA SER A 95 -10.25 1.80 -25.09
C SER A 95 -9.96 0.71 -24.06
N VAL A 96 -10.34 0.92 -22.79
CA VAL A 96 -10.30 -0.13 -21.75
C VAL A 96 -11.24 -1.29 -22.09
N SER A 97 -12.41 -1.01 -22.67
CA SER A 97 -13.35 -2.05 -23.09
C SER A 97 -12.76 -2.90 -24.23
N TRP A 98 -12.30 -2.25 -25.30
CA TRP A 98 -11.72 -2.91 -26.47
C TRP A 98 -10.42 -3.66 -26.15
N SER A 99 -9.48 -3.03 -25.42
CA SER A 99 -8.16 -3.64 -25.15
C SER A 99 -8.19 -4.80 -24.15
N ALA A 100 -9.28 -4.96 -23.39
CA ALA A 100 -9.48 -6.07 -22.46
C ALA A 100 -10.58 -7.06 -22.89
N GLY A 101 -11.20 -6.86 -24.07
CA GLY A 101 -12.26 -7.73 -24.60
C GLY A 101 -13.52 -7.76 -23.73
N LEU A 102 -13.96 -6.60 -23.24
CA LEU A 102 -15.10 -6.47 -22.32
C LEU A 102 -16.35 -5.97 -23.05
N HIS A 103 -17.43 -6.75 -22.98
CA HIS A 103 -18.70 -6.42 -23.64
C HIS A 103 -19.69 -5.82 -22.64
N VAL A 104 -19.45 -4.56 -22.25
CA VAL A 104 -20.28 -3.81 -21.29
C VAL A 104 -21.34 -3.00 -22.02
N SER A 105 -22.62 -3.23 -21.71
CA SER A 105 -23.71 -2.51 -22.37
C SER A 105 -23.73 -1.02 -22.04
N LEU A 106 -24.27 -0.19 -22.93
CA LEU A 106 -24.37 1.26 -22.72
C LEU A 106 -25.09 1.62 -21.42
N ALA A 107 -26.16 0.89 -21.05
CA ALA A 107 -26.89 1.10 -19.80
C ALA A 107 -26.02 0.84 -18.56
N GLU A 108 -25.15 -0.18 -18.62
CA GLU A 108 -24.19 -0.48 -17.56
C GLU A 108 -23.07 0.56 -17.50
N LYS A 109 -22.52 1.00 -18.64
CA LYS A 109 -21.56 2.12 -18.70
C LYS A 109 -22.15 3.38 -18.05
N GLU A 110 -23.36 3.80 -18.44
CA GLU A 110 -24.07 4.94 -17.84
C GLU A 110 -24.30 4.76 -16.33
N SER A 111 -24.58 3.55 -15.86
CA SER A 111 -24.76 3.26 -14.41
C SER A 111 -23.53 3.60 -13.55
N THR A 112 -22.33 3.60 -14.15
CA THR A 112 -21.06 3.93 -13.48
C THR A 112 -20.63 5.38 -13.67
N ARG A 113 -21.12 6.01 -14.73
CA ARG A 113 -20.70 7.34 -15.22
C ARG A 113 -20.72 8.41 -14.14
N TYR A 114 -21.66 8.33 -13.21
CA TYR A 114 -21.70 9.29 -12.11
C TYR A 114 -20.39 9.28 -11.31
N PHE A 115 -19.91 8.14 -10.78
CA PHE A 115 -18.65 8.13 -10.03
C PHE A 115 -17.42 8.14 -10.94
N MET A 116 -17.47 7.50 -12.11
CA MET A 116 -16.36 7.48 -13.07
C MET A 116 -15.98 8.89 -13.54
N ASN A 117 -16.95 9.79 -13.77
CA ASN A 117 -16.65 11.18 -14.13
C ASN A 117 -15.81 11.90 -13.06
N ASP A 118 -16.04 11.66 -11.75
CA ASP A 118 -15.24 12.30 -10.69
C ASP A 118 -13.77 11.85 -10.78
N ILE A 119 -13.54 10.56 -11.00
CA ILE A 119 -12.19 9.96 -11.07
C ILE A 119 -11.47 10.39 -12.36
N MET A 120 -12.19 10.45 -13.48
CA MET A 120 -11.66 10.95 -14.76
C MET A 120 -11.31 12.44 -14.69
N THR A 121 -12.18 13.29 -14.13
CA THR A 121 -11.88 14.73 -13.99
C THR A 121 -10.74 14.97 -13.00
N ALA A 122 -10.65 14.20 -11.90
CA ALA A 122 -9.49 14.27 -11.01
C ALA A 122 -8.17 14.00 -11.77
N CYS A 123 -8.13 12.95 -12.60
CA CYS A 123 -6.98 12.64 -13.43
C CYS A 123 -6.67 13.74 -14.46
N LEU A 124 -7.69 14.39 -15.04
CA LEU A 124 -7.52 15.47 -16.01
C LEU A 124 -7.07 16.80 -15.37
N LEU A 125 -7.50 17.09 -14.13
CA LEU A 125 -6.99 18.23 -13.37
C LEU A 125 -5.56 17.99 -12.85
N VAL A 126 -5.20 16.73 -12.57
CA VAL A 126 -3.80 16.32 -12.39
C VAL A 126 -2.99 16.47 -13.68
N ASN A 127 -3.58 16.23 -14.86
CA ASN A 127 -2.92 16.55 -16.13
C ASN A 127 -2.61 18.05 -16.22
N ASP A 128 -3.60 18.92 -16.00
CA ASP A 128 -3.44 20.39 -16.07
C ASP A 128 -2.36 20.93 -15.14
N LEU A 129 -2.32 20.45 -13.89
CA LEU A 129 -1.30 20.82 -12.90
C LEU A 129 0.12 20.48 -13.36
N ILE A 130 0.29 19.35 -14.04
CA ILE A 130 1.57 18.81 -14.51
C ILE A 130 1.95 19.37 -15.89
N SER A 131 0.97 19.81 -16.68
CA SER A 131 1.17 20.30 -18.05
C SER A 131 1.27 21.82 -18.19
N PHE A 132 0.91 22.60 -17.17
CA PHE A 132 0.78 24.07 -17.28
C PHE A 132 2.03 24.76 -17.85
N GLU A 133 3.25 24.54 -17.32
CA GLU A 133 4.47 25.16 -17.85
C GLU A 133 4.72 24.79 -19.31
N LYS A 134 4.45 23.54 -19.68
CA LYS A 134 4.63 22.98 -21.03
C LYS A 134 3.64 23.59 -22.01
N GLU A 135 2.36 23.61 -21.65
CA GLU A 135 1.30 24.19 -22.48
C GLU A 135 1.46 25.69 -22.61
N PHE A 136 1.83 26.39 -21.53
CA PHE A 136 2.19 27.80 -21.60
C PHE A 136 3.39 28.04 -22.53
N ASP A 137 4.46 27.23 -22.43
CA ASP A 137 5.64 27.33 -23.31
C ASP A 137 5.28 27.13 -24.79
N ASP A 138 4.50 26.09 -25.08
CA ASP A 138 4.10 25.73 -26.43
C ASP A 138 3.12 26.78 -27.00
N HIS A 139 2.18 27.31 -26.21
CA HIS A 139 1.26 28.37 -26.65
C HIS A 139 1.93 29.74 -26.77
N ALA A 140 2.87 30.10 -25.88
CA ALA A 140 3.63 31.36 -25.96
C ALA A 140 4.49 31.41 -27.23
N LYS A 141 5.25 30.34 -27.51
CA LYS A 141 6.09 30.23 -28.72
C LYS A 141 5.29 30.37 -30.02
N ASN A 142 4.06 29.89 -30.03
CA ASN A 142 3.18 29.93 -31.20
C ASN A 142 2.26 31.16 -31.24
N GLY A 143 2.39 32.13 -30.32
CA GLY A 143 1.50 33.30 -30.26
C GLY A 143 0.03 32.97 -29.93
N THR A 144 -0.25 31.79 -29.39
CA THR A 144 -1.60 31.24 -29.18
C THR A 144 -1.95 31.09 -27.70
N LEU A 145 -1.42 31.94 -26.81
CA LEU A 145 -1.83 31.98 -25.39
C LEU A 145 -3.34 32.18 -25.21
N HIS A 146 -4.01 32.82 -26.17
CA HIS A 146 -5.47 32.94 -26.23
C HIS A 146 -6.22 31.61 -26.52
N LYS A 147 -5.49 30.49 -26.66
CA LYS A 147 -5.99 29.13 -26.84
C LYS A 147 -5.49 28.17 -25.75
N LEU A 148 -4.88 28.66 -24.68
CA LEU A 148 -4.39 27.86 -23.55
C LEU A 148 -5.59 27.35 -22.72
N ARG A 149 -5.93 26.06 -22.86
CA ARG A 149 -7.09 25.42 -22.21
C ARG A 149 -6.66 24.58 -21.00
N ASN A 150 -6.25 25.24 -19.92
CA ASN A 150 -5.71 24.62 -18.71
C ASN A 150 -6.37 25.22 -17.46
N ALA A 151 -6.77 24.42 -16.46
CA ALA A 151 -7.46 24.92 -15.26
C ALA A 151 -6.66 25.97 -14.46
N VAL A 152 -5.32 25.85 -14.42
CA VAL A 152 -4.45 26.87 -13.80
C VAL A 152 -4.54 28.19 -14.56
N ALA A 153 -4.58 28.15 -15.90
CA ALA A 153 -4.76 29.34 -16.72
C ALA A 153 -6.13 30.01 -16.46
N VAL A 154 -7.21 29.23 -16.41
CA VAL A 154 -8.58 29.73 -16.17
C VAL A 154 -8.69 30.50 -14.84
N LEU A 155 -8.08 29.98 -13.77
CA LEU A 155 -8.04 30.66 -12.48
C LEU A 155 -7.20 31.95 -12.49
N MET A 156 -6.10 31.97 -13.26
CA MET A 156 -5.29 33.18 -13.42
C MET A 156 -6.01 34.25 -14.27
N THR A 157 -6.61 33.88 -15.41
CA THR A 157 -7.24 34.84 -16.33
C THR A 157 -8.61 35.33 -15.87
N ASN A 158 -9.49 34.41 -15.44
CA ASN A 158 -10.92 34.71 -15.23
C ASN A 158 -11.23 35.09 -13.78
N TYR A 159 -10.43 34.60 -12.83
CA TYR A 159 -10.59 34.87 -11.40
C TYR A 159 -9.46 35.73 -10.82
N GLY A 160 -8.31 35.86 -11.51
CA GLY A 160 -7.23 36.75 -11.09
C GLY A 160 -6.31 36.20 -9.99
N TYR A 161 -6.34 34.90 -9.73
CA TYR A 161 -5.40 34.25 -8.81
C TYR A 161 -3.96 34.27 -9.34
N SER A 162 -2.98 34.31 -8.44
CA SER A 162 -1.59 33.99 -8.78
C SER A 162 -1.46 32.51 -9.17
N GLU A 163 -0.39 32.15 -9.89
CA GLU A 163 -0.12 30.76 -10.27
C GLU A 163 -0.09 29.82 -9.05
N LYS A 164 0.47 30.28 -7.92
CA LYS A 164 0.53 29.49 -6.69
C LYS A 164 -0.87 29.21 -6.14
N GLU A 165 -1.69 30.24 -5.98
CA GLU A 165 -3.08 30.10 -5.52
C GLU A 165 -3.90 29.22 -6.49
N ALA A 166 -3.74 29.42 -7.80
CA ALA A 166 -4.41 28.62 -8.83
C ALA A 166 -4.02 27.14 -8.75
N ARG A 167 -2.72 26.81 -8.64
CA ARG A 167 -2.25 25.43 -8.43
C ARG A 167 -2.73 24.83 -7.12
N ASP A 168 -2.73 25.61 -6.04
CA ASP A 168 -3.22 25.16 -4.75
C ASP A 168 -4.75 24.93 -4.75
N ILE A 169 -5.50 25.65 -5.60
CA ILE A 169 -6.93 25.40 -5.87
C ILE A 169 -7.13 24.16 -6.76
N ILE A 170 -6.39 23.96 -7.87
CA ILE A 170 -6.59 22.76 -8.69
C ILE A 170 -6.11 21.48 -7.97
N ARG A 171 -5.12 21.59 -7.08
CA ARG A 171 -4.78 20.52 -6.13
C ARG A 171 -5.88 20.33 -5.07
N LYS A 172 -6.74 21.34 -4.78
CA LYS A 172 -7.96 21.12 -4.00
C LYS A 172 -8.92 20.24 -4.79
N GLU A 173 -9.27 20.72 -5.96
CA GLU A 173 -10.26 20.13 -6.85
C GLU A 173 -10.03 18.62 -7.06
N SER A 174 -8.88 18.27 -7.63
CA SER A 174 -8.48 16.89 -7.92
C SER A 174 -8.56 15.94 -6.71
N LEU A 175 -7.98 16.30 -5.56
CA LEU A 175 -7.94 15.44 -4.37
C LEU A 175 -9.32 15.15 -3.74
N ALA A 176 -10.29 16.02 -3.92
CA ALA A 176 -11.65 15.77 -3.42
C ALA A 176 -12.56 15.15 -4.47
N MET A 177 -12.35 15.44 -5.77
CA MET A 177 -12.97 14.67 -6.85
C MET A 177 -12.63 13.19 -6.69
N GLU A 178 -11.34 12.86 -6.54
CA GLU A 178 -10.87 11.48 -6.32
C GLU A 178 -11.54 10.82 -5.13
N LYS A 179 -11.49 11.44 -3.93
CA LYS A 179 -12.14 10.91 -2.71
C LYS A 179 -13.65 10.76 -2.86
N ALA A 180 -14.32 11.73 -3.49
CA ALA A 180 -15.76 11.68 -3.71
C ALA A 180 -16.16 10.61 -4.76
N GLY A 181 -15.32 10.39 -5.77
CA GLY A 181 -15.45 9.31 -6.75
C GLY A 181 -15.28 7.94 -6.10
N LEU A 182 -14.22 7.75 -5.31
CA LEU A 182 -13.93 6.50 -4.58
C LEU A 182 -15.05 6.14 -3.59
N LEU A 183 -15.57 7.11 -2.83
CA LEU A 183 -16.71 6.87 -1.93
C LEU A 183 -17.97 6.45 -2.70
N LYS A 184 -18.21 7.05 -3.87
CA LYS A 184 -19.36 6.69 -4.73
C LYS A 184 -19.15 5.34 -5.44
N TYR A 185 -17.91 4.96 -5.71
CA TYR A 185 -17.53 3.63 -6.20
C TYR A 185 -17.75 2.54 -5.14
N GLU A 186 -17.31 2.70 -3.89
CA GLU A 186 -17.58 1.70 -2.84
C GLU A 186 -19.10 1.58 -2.58
N ASN A 187 -19.85 2.69 -2.60
CA ASN A 187 -21.32 2.66 -2.54
C ASN A 187 -21.96 1.96 -3.75
N TRP A 188 -21.39 2.07 -4.95
CA TRP A 188 -21.85 1.32 -6.13
C TRP A 188 -21.55 -0.17 -5.99
N LYS A 189 -20.31 -0.50 -5.66
CA LYS A 189 -19.74 -1.85 -5.47
C LYS A 189 -20.59 -2.70 -4.53
N TYR A 190 -20.94 -2.17 -3.34
CA TYR A 190 -21.73 -2.90 -2.34
C TYR A 190 -23.26 -2.69 -2.43
N ASN A 191 -23.77 -1.89 -3.38
CA ASN A 191 -25.22 -1.84 -3.56
C ASN A 191 -25.74 -3.20 -4.09
N GLY A 192 -26.94 -3.59 -3.68
CA GLY A 192 -27.56 -4.86 -4.06
C GLY A 192 -28.05 -4.95 -5.51
N ALA A 193 -27.72 -3.97 -6.37
CA ALA A 193 -28.08 -4.04 -7.78
C ALA A 193 -27.16 -5.05 -8.51
N PRO A 194 -27.70 -5.87 -9.44
CA PRO A 194 -26.91 -6.80 -10.24
C PRO A 194 -25.92 -6.05 -11.15
N LYS A 195 -24.75 -6.67 -11.37
CA LYS A 195 -23.63 -6.12 -12.15
C LYS A 195 -22.99 -7.29 -12.90
N SER A 196 -22.85 -7.21 -14.22
CA SER A 196 -22.09 -8.20 -14.99
C SER A 196 -20.61 -8.21 -14.60
N ASP A 197 -19.91 -9.31 -14.85
CA ASP A 197 -18.47 -9.37 -14.56
C ASP A 197 -17.66 -8.43 -15.45
N ASP A 198 -18.10 -8.21 -16.69
CA ASP A 198 -17.44 -7.26 -17.59
C ASP A 198 -17.62 -5.82 -17.11
N LEU A 199 -18.80 -5.45 -16.58
CA LEU A 199 -19.02 -4.16 -15.92
C LEU A 199 -18.09 -3.98 -14.70
N ARG A 200 -17.90 -5.02 -13.89
CA ARG A 200 -16.98 -4.98 -12.73
C ARG A 200 -15.52 -4.79 -13.18
N LYS A 201 -15.06 -5.57 -14.17
CA LYS A 201 -13.70 -5.46 -14.77
C LYS A 201 -13.48 -4.08 -15.38
N PHE A 202 -14.44 -3.59 -16.16
CA PHE A 202 -14.43 -2.29 -16.84
C PHE A 202 -14.22 -1.13 -15.87
N VAL A 203 -14.93 -1.11 -14.74
CA VAL A 203 -14.73 -0.10 -13.69
C VAL A 203 -13.32 -0.19 -13.10
N ILE A 204 -12.87 -1.39 -12.73
CA ILE A 204 -11.54 -1.61 -12.12
C ILE A 204 -10.43 -1.18 -13.09
N PHE A 205 -10.48 -1.61 -14.35
CA PHE A 205 -9.49 -1.27 -15.35
C PHE A 205 -9.52 0.22 -15.73
N SER A 206 -10.69 0.87 -15.74
CA SER A 206 -10.80 2.32 -15.94
C SER A 206 -10.20 3.12 -14.77
N MET A 207 -10.40 2.67 -13.53
CA MET A 207 -9.77 3.28 -12.35
C MET A 207 -8.25 3.05 -12.33
N LEU A 208 -7.79 1.85 -12.70
CA LEU A 208 -6.36 1.56 -12.87
C LEU A 208 -5.75 2.43 -13.97
N MET A 209 -6.43 2.61 -15.10
CA MET A 209 -6.02 3.53 -16.17
C MET A 209 -5.86 4.97 -15.67
N CYS A 210 -6.76 5.49 -14.82
CA CYS A 210 -6.60 6.80 -14.19
C CYS A 210 -5.32 6.85 -13.33
N SER A 211 -5.10 5.87 -12.44
CA SER A 211 -3.93 5.85 -11.57
C SER A 211 -2.61 5.72 -12.34
N GLY A 212 -2.58 4.85 -13.36
CA GLY A 212 -1.45 4.68 -14.27
C GLY A 212 -1.20 5.92 -15.14
N SER A 213 -2.25 6.64 -15.53
CA SER A 213 -2.14 7.93 -16.22
C SER A 213 -1.56 9.01 -15.30
N ALA A 214 -2.03 9.12 -14.05
CA ALA A 214 -1.48 10.07 -13.08
C ALA A 214 0.01 9.79 -12.78
N TYR A 215 0.38 8.51 -12.66
CA TYR A 215 1.77 8.07 -12.55
C TYR A 215 2.58 8.42 -13.81
N TRP A 216 2.09 8.06 -15.00
CA TRP A 216 2.76 8.34 -16.26
C TRP A 216 2.95 9.85 -16.49
N MET A 217 1.94 10.69 -16.23
CA MET A 217 2.06 12.14 -16.40
C MET A 217 3.12 12.72 -15.47
N SER A 218 3.11 12.35 -14.19
CA SER A 218 4.07 12.84 -13.20
C SER A 218 5.51 12.39 -13.48
N HIS A 219 5.72 11.23 -14.12
CA HIS A 219 7.05 10.68 -14.40
C HIS A 219 7.54 10.86 -15.85
N SER A 220 6.65 11.21 -16.80
CA SER A 220 6.99 11.22 -18.23
C SER A 220 7.84 12.44 -18.63
N PRO A 221 8.90 12.24 -19.46
CA PRO A 221 9.67 13.34 -20.06
C PRO A 221 8.84 14.30 -20.93
N ARG A 222 7.63 13.90 -21.36
CA ARG A 222 6.69 14.75 -22.11
C ARG A 222 6.30 16.01 -21.34
N TYR A 223 6.19 15.90 -20.01
CA TYR A 223 5.82 17.00 -19.12
C TYR A 223 7.04 17.53 -18.36
N ASN A 224 7.97 16.66 -17.97
CA ASN A 224 9.15 17.00 -17.18
C ASN A 224 10.39 17.43 -18.01
N ARG A 225 10.21 18.10 -19.17
CA ARG A 225 11.34 18.49 -20.04
C ARG A 225 12.16 19.63 -19.43
N SER A 226 13.48 19.47 -19.32
CA SER A 226 14.35 20.30 -18.47
C SER A 226 14.66 21.72 -18.96
N LYS A 227 13.96 22.23 -19.99
CA LYS A 227 14.09 23.59 -20.52
C LYS A 227 12.74 24.07 -21.10
N PHE A 228 11.94 24.71 -20.26
CA PHE A 228 10.93 25.68 -20.71
C PHE A 228 11.58 27.06 -20.82
N SER A 229 11.04 27.92 -21.68
CA SER A 229 11.54 29.29 -21.90
C SER A 229 10.67 30.37 -21.25
N ASN A 230 9.52 30.00 -20.67
CA ASN A 230 8.70 30.93 -19.91
C ASN A 230 9.15 31.02 -18.44
N THR A 231 9.20 32.24 -17.92
CA THR A 231 9.50 32.52 -16.50
C THR A 231 8.21 32.68 -15.69
N VAL A 232 8.33 32.81 -14.37
CA VAL A 232 7.18 33.06 -13.47
C VAL A 232 6.52 34.41 -13.82
N GLU A 233 7.31 35.41 -14.18
CA GLU A 233 6.85 36.76 -14.56
C GLU A 233 6.08 36.72 -15.89
N MET A 234 6.56 35.93 -16.86
CA MET A 234 5.86 35.71 -18.12
C MET A 234 4.49 35.05 -17.90
N ARG A 235 4.39 34.10 -16.97
CA ARG A 235 3.12 33.43 -16.62
C ARG A 235 2.21 34.32 -15.78
N ALA A 236 2.73 35.06 -14.81
CA ALA A 236 2.00 36.12 -14.10
C ALA A 236 1.42 37.16 -15.08
N GLY A 237 2.06 37.34 -16.24
CA GLY A 237 1.57 38.12 -17.37
C GLY A 237 0.22 37.73 -17.98
N ILE A 238 -0.50 36.69 -17.51
CA ILE A 238 -1.91 36.42 -17.88
C ILE A 238 -2.92 36.75 -16.77
N ILE A 239 -2.47 37.08 -15.55
CA ILE A 239 -3.36 37.32 -14.39
C ILE A 239 -4.33 38.46 -14.70
N GLY A 240 -5.63 38.19 -14.60
CA GLY A 240 -6.71 39.17 -14.78
C GLY A 240 -6.81 39.80 -16.18
N LYS A 241 -6.08 39.31 -17.19
CA LYS A 241 -6.13 39.85 -18.57
C LYS A 241 -7.39 39.42 -19.32
N HIS A 242 -8.52 39.96 -18.88
CA HIS A 242 -9.84 39.58 -19.34
C HIS A 242 -10.75 40.80 -19.56
N HIS A 243 -11.34 40.93 -20.76
CA HIS A 243 -12.13 42.09 -21.18
C HIS A 243 -13.62 42.04 -20.73
N GLY A 244 -13.90 41.47 -19.56
CA GLY A 244 -15.28 41.30 -19.05
C GLY A 244 -15.43 41.32 -17.52
N GLY A 245 -14.42 41.78 -16.78
CA GLY A 245 -14.39 41.74 -15.31
C GLY A 245 -13.97 40.38 -14.74
N LEU A 246 -13.84 40.30 -13.41
CA LEU A 246 -13.33 39.13 -12.68
C LEU A 246 -14.48 38.33 -12.05
N LYS A 247 -14.42 37.00 -12.19
CA LYS A 247 -15.28 36.05 -11.46
C LYS A 247 -14.80 35.89 -10.01
N ALA A 248 -15.68 35.39 -9.15
CA ALA A 248 -15.39 35.06 -7.76
C ALA A 248 -15.71 33.57 -7.49
N LEU A 249 -14.78 32.82 -6.88
CA LEU A 249 -15.10 31.53 -6.28
C LEU A 249 -15.75 31.77 -4.91
N ARG A 250 -16.74 30.94 -4.55
CA ARG A 250 -17.26 30.89 -3.18
C ARG A 250 -16.31 30.09 -2.29
N ASP A 251 -16.35 30.37 -0.99
CA ASP A 251 -15.65 29.59 0.04
C ASP A 251 -14.13 29.44 -0.23
N ARG A 252 -13.58 30.50 -0.83
CA ARG A 252 -12.16 30.70 -1.16
C ARG A 252 -11.75 32.13 -0.81
N PRO A 253 -10.50 32.36 -0.39
CA PRO A 253 -9.97 33.72 -0.24
C PRO A 253 -10.07 34.52 -1.54
N LYS A 254 -10.23 35.84 -1.44
CA LYS A 254 -10.05 36.75 -2.58
C LYS A 254 -8.61 36.64 -3.11
N PRO A 255 -8.38 36.77 -4.44
CA PRO A 255 -7.04 36.71 -5.01
C PRO A 255 -6.08 37.73 -4.37
N THR A 256 -4.98 37.26 -3.78
CA THR A 256 -3.99 38.16 -3.15
C THR A 256 -3.35 39.08 -4.18
N ALA A 257 -3.11 38.59 -5.39
CA ALA A 257 -2.55 39.34 -6.52
C ALA A 257 -3.34 40.59 -6.94
N LEU A 258 -4.64 40.71 -6.60
CA LEU A 258 -5.50 41.83 -7.00
C LEU A 258 -6.19 42.53 -5.83
N ALA A 259 -5.88 42.17 -4.58
CA ALA A 259 -6.53 42.67 -3.37
C ALA A 259 -6.42 44.20 -3.17
N SER A 260 -5.46 44.86 -3.82
CA SER A 260 -5.19 46.30 -3.74
C SER A 260 -5.79 47.13 -4.89
N THR A 261 -6.38 46.50 -5.91
CA THR A 261 -6.66 47.16 -7.21
C THR A 261 -8.06 47.79 -7.33
N GLY A 262 -8.93 47.63 -6.33
CA GLY A 262 -10.30 48.17 -6.35
C GLY A 262 -11.24 47.56 -7.39
N TYR A 263 -10.84 46.50 -8.10
CA TYR A 263 -11.61 45.91 -9.20
C TYR A 263 -12.98 45.36 -8.73
N PRO A 264 -14.09 45.66 -9.44
CA PRO A 264 -15.40 45.13 -9.10
C PRO A 264 -15.50 43.63 -9.44
N MET A 265 -15.56 42.79 -8.41
CA MET A 265 -15.80 41.35 -8.53
C MET A 265 -17.31 41.08 -8.66
N LYS A 266 -17.73 40.28 -9.65
CA LYS A 266 -19.15 39.96 -9.87
C LYS A 266 -19.51 38.61 -9.25
N LEU A 267 -20.24 38.63 -8.14
CA LEU A 267 -20.86 37.43 -7.56
C LEU A 267 -21.93 36.87 -8.50
N MET A 268 -21.91 35.56 -8.75
CA MET A 268 -22.93 34.82 -9.50
C MET A 268 -23.79 33.97 -8.56
N ASN A 269 -25.10 33.96 -8.80
CA ASN A 269 -26.11 33.34 -7.95
C ASN A 269 -26.25 31.82 -8.24
N PRO A 270 -26.69 30.98 -7.29
CA PRO A 270 -26.84 29.54 -7.50
C PRO A 270 -28.21 29.16 -8.09
N PHE A 271 -28.32 27.90 -8.53
CA PHE A 271 -29.52 27.22 -9.07
C PHE A 271 -29.97 27.59 -10.50
N GLN A 272 -29.38 26.89 -11.47
CA GLN A 272 -30.10 25.80 -12.14
C GLN A 272 -29.11 24.69 -12.48
N ALA A 273 -29.32 23.50 -11.90
CA ALA A 273 -28.46 22.34 -12.12
C ALA A 273 -29.30 21.13 -12.55
N PRO A 274 -29.33 20.79 -13.85
CA PRO A 274 -29.04 19.40 -14.22
C PRO A 274 -27.62 19.02 -13.75
N PHE A 275 -27.38 17.73 -13.55
CA PHE A 275 -26.15 17.15 -12.98
C PHE A 275 -24.82 17.72 -13.54
N ILE A 276 -23.83 17.94 -12.64
CA ILE A 276 -22.40 17.52 -12.73
C ILE A 276 -21.66 17.87 -11.39
N LYS A 277 -20.41 17.39 -11.17
CA LYS A 277 -19.61 17.44 -9.90
C LYS A 277 -18.26 18.20 -10.11
N ALA A 278 -17.44 18.62 -9.12
CA ALA A 278 -17.39 18.34 -7.65
C ALA A 278 -17.08 19.62 -6.75
N SER A 279 -16.13 19.82 -5.80
CA SER A 279 -15.00 19.02 -5.19
C SER A 279 -14.83 19.22 -3.64
N ALA A 280 -13.78 19.71 -2.90
CA ALA A 280 -12.41 20.24 -3.13
C ALA A 280 -11.51 20.27 -1.82
N GLN A 281 -10.21 19.82 -1.78
CA GLN A 281 -9.35 19.71 -0.55
C GLN A 281 -7.79 19.91 -0.68
N VAL A 282 -7.18 20.79 0.15
CA VAL A 282 -5.70 20.93 0.41
C VAL A 282 -4.96 19.67 0.92
N GLY A 283 -3.79 19.35 0.35
CA GLY A 283 -2.53 19.28 1.12
C GLY A 283 -1.95 20.70 1.37
N PRO A 284 -0.68 21.02 1.02
CA PRO A 284 0.50 20.16 0.79
C PRO A 284 1.40 20.10 2.05
N VAL A 285 2.55 19.39 2.04
CA VAL A 285 3.96 19.91 2.15
C VAL A 285 4.96 18.77 1.77
N PHE A 286 6.23 19.14 1.47
CA PHE A 286 7.47 18.33 1.38
C PHE A 286 7.72 17.45 0.14
N ALA A 287 8.99 17.00 -0.03
CA ALA A 287 9.64 16.87 -1.34
C ALA A 287 10.94 16.00 -1.38
N ILE A 288 11.64 16.07 -2.53
CA ILE A 288 13.06 15.73 -2.85
C ILE A 288 13.37 14.26 -3.28
N TRP A 289 14.39 14.17 -4.15
CA TRP A 289 15.27 13.05 -4.55
C TRP A 289 14.90 12.17 -5.77
N LYS A 290 15.87 12.11 -6.70
CA LYS A 290 15.99 11.07 -7.74
C LYS A 290 16.75 9.88 -7.15
N TYR A 291 16.24 8.67 -7.35
CA TYR A 291 17.04 7.44 -7.30
C TYR A 291 16.67 6.50 -8.45
N SER A 292 17.62 5.69 -8.89
CA SER A 292 17.39 4.65 -9.90
C SER A 292 16.47 3.57 -9.35
N VAL A 293 15.36 3.25 -10.03
CA VAL A 293 14.34 2.30 -9.54
C VAL A 293 14.93 0.93 -9.19
N LEU A 294 15.94 0.45 -9.93
CA LEU A 294 16.68 -0.80 -9.65
C LEU A 294 17.60 -0.75 -8.41
N LYS A 295 17.77 0.40 -7.75
CA LYS A 295 18.54 0.56 -6.50
C LYS A 295 17.69 0.91 -5.28
N VAL A 296 16.47 1.44 -5.44
CA VAL A 296 15.62 1.82 -4.30
C VAL A 296 15.28 0.61 -3.43
N TYR A 297 14.92 -0.52 -4.06
CA TYR A 297 14.63 -1.77 -3.34
C TYR A 297 15.83 -2.27 -2.51
N GLN A 298 17.04 -2.18 -3.06
CA GLN A 298 18.26 -2.63 -2.36
C GLN A 298 18.47 -1.93 -1.01
N PHE A 299 18.14 -0.64 -0.89
CA PHE A 299 18.29 0.07 0.39
C PHE A 299 17.24 -0.28 1.44
N VAL A 300 16.03 -0.69 1.03
CA VAL A 300 14.95 -1.06 1.96
C VAL A 300 14.93 -2.56 2.26
N ASP A 301 15.43 -3.41 1.37
CA ASP A 301 15.61 -4.84 1.62
C ASP A 301 16.93 -5.17 2.35
N ALA A 302 18.02 -4.40 2.19
CA ALA A 302 19.34 -4.73 2.77
C ALA A 302 19.37 -5.02 4.29
N PRO A 303 18.67 -4.29 5.18
CA PRO A 303 18.65 -4.61 6.62
C PRO A 303 18.02 -5.99 6.90
N TYR A 304 16.99 -6.36 6.13
CA TYR A 304 16.36 -7.68 6.17
C TYR A 304 17.24 -8.76 5.55
N GLU A 305 17.87 -8.50 4.39
CA GLU A 305 18.81 -9.41 3.73
C GLU A 305 19.99 -9.77 4.64
N TYR A 306 20.52 -8.79 5.40
CA TYR A 306 21.53 -9.03 6.43
C TYR A 306 21.03 -10.01 7.50
N LEU A 307 19.84 -9.80 8.09
CA LEU A 307 19.32 -10.66 9.15
C LEU A 307 19.05 -12.11 8.69
N ILE A 308 18.53 -12.30 7.47
CA ILE A 308 18.29 -13.65 6.95
C ILE A 308 19.59 -14.37 6.54
N SER A 309 20.68 -13.63 6.28
CA SER A 309 22.00 -14.22 6.04
C SER A 309 22.65 -14.82 7.30
N LEU A 310 22.18 -14.45 8.50
CA LEU A 310 22.71 -14.96 9.76
C LEU A 310 22.16 -16.36 10.08
N PRO A 311 23.00 -17.36 10.45
CA PRO A 311 22.56 -18.73 10.65
C PRO A 311 21.54 -18.87 11.81
N GLY A 312 20.29 -19.24 11.48
CA GLY A 312 19.21 -19.44 12.44
C GLY A 312 18.93 -20.92 12.76
N LYS A 313 18.23 -21.21 13.87
CA LYS A 313 17.89 -22.58 14.30
C LYS A 313 16.78 -23.28 13.46
N MET A 314 16.24 -22.63 12.42
CA MET A 314 15.23 -23.11 11.44
C MET A 314 14.02 -23.88 12.05
N MET A 315 13.63 -23.53 13.27
CA MET A 315 12.62 -24.26 14.04
C MET A 315 11.22 -24.20 13.40
N ARG A 316 10.82 -23.03 12.86
CA ARG A 316 9.51 -22.86 12.23
C ARG A 316 9.38 -23.68 10.95
N ASP A 317 10.46 -23.83 10.20
CA ASP A 317 10.46 -24.61 8.95
C ASP A 317 10.26 -26.09 9.27
N LYS A 318 10.94 -26.60 10.30
CA LYS A 318 10.72 -27.95 10.86
C LYS A 318 9.31 -28.13 11.43
N LEU A 319 8.74 -27.12 12.09
CA LEU A 319 7.35 -27.16 12.57
C LEU A 319 6.36 -27.21 11.40
N ILE A 320 6.56 -26.38 10.38
CA ILE A 320 5.76 -26.39 9.14
C ILE A 320 5.85 -27.75 8.45
N GLU A 321 7.04 -28.35 8.38
CA GLU A 321 7.25 -29.69 7.80
C GLU A 321 6.55 -30.79 8.62
N GLY A 322 6.74 -30.81 9.94
CA GLY A 322 6.06 -31.75 10.83
C GLY A 322 4.53 -31.61 10.81
N LEU A 323 4.01 -30.38 10.84
CA LEU A 323 2.58 -30.13 10.66
C LEU A 323 2.08 -30.57 9.27
N ASN A 324 2.93 -30.53 8.24
CA ASN A 324 2.55 -30.97 6.89
C ASN A 324 2.49 -32.49 6.75
N GLU A 325 3.12 -33.28 7.64
CA GLU A 325 2.87 -34.72 7.73
C GLU A 325 1.37 -35.00 7.97
N TRP A 326 0.67 -34.14 8.71
CA TRP A 326 -0.78 -34.20 8.88
C TRP A 326 -1.55 -33.41 7.82
N LEU A 327 -1.22 -32.13 7.62
CA LEU A 327 -2.11 -31.18 6.92
C LEU A 327 -2.07 -31.25 5.38
N LYS A 328 -1.10 -31.98 4.78
CA LYS A 328 -1.02 -32.23 3.33
C LYS A 328 -1.29 -30.97 2.47
N VAL A 329 -0.69 -29.85 2.85
CA VAL A 329 -0.78 -28.56 2.17
C VAL A 329 -0.05 -28.66 0.82
N PRO A 330 -0.62 -28.17 -0.30
CA PRO A 330 0.05 -28.20 -1.60
C PRO A 330 1.35 -27.39 -1.59
N ASP A 331 2.42 -27.92 -2.19
CA ASP A 331 3.79 -27.37 -2.09
C ASP A 331 3.89 -25.89 -2.44
N LEU A 332 3.12 -25.41 -3.43
CA LEU A 332 3.09 -24.00 -3.81
C LEU A 332 2.54 -23.11 -2.67
N SER A 333 1.44 -23.52 -2.03
CA SER A 333 0.90 -22.83 -0.86
C SER A 333 1.82 -22.99 0.37
N LEU A 334 2.43 -24.17 0.56
CA LEU A 334 3.38 -24.42 1.65
C LEU A 334 4.61 -23.51 1.57
N ASN A 335 5.18 -23.32 0.39
CA ASN A 335 6.32 -22.43 0.16
C ASN A 335 5.95 -20.95 0.39
N ILE A 336 4.77 -20.53 -0.06
CA ILE A 336 4.27 -19.17 0.22
C ILE A 336 4.06 -18.96 1.73
N ILE A 337 3.56 -19.96 2.47
CA ILE A 337 3.45 -19.91 3.93
C ILE A 337 4.83 -19.80 4.58
N LYS A 338 5.80 -20.66 4.23
CA LYS A 338 7.18 -20.59 4.75
C LYS A 338 7.78 -19.20 4.53
N ASP A 339 7.67 -18.67 3.31
CA ASP A 339 8.18 -17.34 2.97
C ASP A 339 7.51 -16.23 3.79
N VAL A 340 6.17 -16.22 3.91
CA VAL A 340 5.47 -15.19 4.70
C VAL A 340 5.85 -15.29 6.18
N ILE A 341 5.91 -16.49 6.76
CA ILE A 341 6.30 -16.70 8.16
C ILE A 341 7.76 -16.29 8.41
N GLY A 342 8.67 -16.56 7.47
CA GLY A 342 10.06 -16.11 7.50
C GLY A 342 10.20 -14.59 7.43
N MET A 343 9.41 -13.95 6.56
CA MET A 343 9.34 -12.49 6.43
C MET A 343 8.82 -11.84 7.72
N LEU A 344 7.65 -12.25 8.21
CA LEU A 344 7.02 -11.71 9.41
C LEU A 344 7.90 -11.81 10.65
N HIS A 345 8.52 -12.96 10.87
CA HIS A 345 9.41 -13.15 12.02
C HIS A 345 10.70 -12.32 11.92
N SER A 346 11.25 -12.14 10.72
CA SER A 346 12.47 -11.35 10.58
C SER A 346 12.16 -9.85 10.74
N SER A 347 11.00 -9.38 10.25
CA SER A 347 10.45 -8.07 10.61
C SER A 347 10.29 -7.90 12.13
N SER A 348 9.72 -8.89 12.82
CA SER A 348 9.52 -8.78 14.27
C SER A 348 10.86 -8.71 15.01
N LEU A 349 11.83 -9.57 14.68
CA LEU A 349 13.19 -9.52 15.25
C LEU A 349 13.90 -8.17 15.04
N MET A 350 13.67 -7.52 13.90
CA MET A 350 14.27 -6.22 13.58
C MET A 350 13.70 -5.06 14.41
N LEU A 351 12.49 -5.21 14.94
CA LEU A 351 11.86 -4.25 15.85
C LEU A 351 12.14 -4.59 17.32
N ASP A 352 12.03 -5.87 17.69
CA ASP A 352 12.45 -6.48 18.97
C ASP A 352 13.89 -6.05 19.31
N ASP A 353 14.85 -6.19 18.37
CA ASP A 353 16.24 -5.67 18.48
C ASP A 353 16.34 -4.19 18.88
N ILE A 354 15.37 -3.34 18.53
CA ILE A 354 15.39 -1.88 18.76
C ILE A 354 14.66 -1.50 20.03
N GLU A 355 13.51 -2.13 20.25
CA GLU A 355 12.61 -1.88 21.37
C GLU A 355 13.21 -2.41 22.68
N ASP A 356 13.89 -3.56 22.61
CA ASP A 356 14.66 -4.15 23.71
C ASP A 356 16.10 -3.59 23.79
N GLY A 357 16.59 -2.98 22.70
CA GLY A 357 17.93 -2.37 22.60
C GLY A 357 19.09 -3.36 22.41
N SER A 358 18.78 -4.62 22.07
CA SER A 358 19.71 -5.74 21.98
C SER A 358 20.87 -5.46 21.01
N LEU A 359 22.12 -5.56 21.49
CA LEU A 359 23.30 -5.20 20.67
C LEU A 359 23.79 -6.32 19.76
N LEU A 360 23.47 -7.58 20.07
CA LEU A 360 23.84 -8.74 19.25
C LEU A 360 22.62 -9.62 18.94
N ARG A 361 22.53 -10.05 17.68
CA ARG A 361 21.59 -11.09 17.25
C ARG A 361 22.37 -12.22 16.57
N ARG A 362 22.21 -13.45 17.05
CA ARG A 362 22.90 -14.67 16.56
C ARG A 362 24.44 -14.58 16.60
N GLY A 363 25.01 -13.84 17.56
CA GLY A 363 26.46 -13.65 17.72
C GLY A 363 27.10 -12.69 16.71
N ARG A 364 26.29 -11.84 16.07
CA ARG A 364 26.70 -10.72 15.21
C ARG A 364 25.99 -9.45 15.66
N PRO A 365 26.46 -8.24 15.29
CA PRO A 365 25.76 -7.00 15.62
C PRO A 365 24.30 -7.04 15.14
N SER A 366 23.37 -6.59 15.98
CA SER A 366 21.95 -6.46 15.64
C SER A 366 21.74 -5.51 14.47
N VAL A 367 20.64 -5.65 13.75
CA VAL A 367 20.43 -4.96 12.45
C VAL A 367 20.52 -3.43 12.61
N HIS A 368 19.95 -2.91 13.69
CA HIS A 368 19.96 -1.49 14.00
C HIS A 368 21.35 -0.93 14.35
N VAL A 369 22.29 -1.77 14.78
CA VAL A 369 23.68 -1.37 15.09
C VAL A 369 24.47 -1.13 13.80
N LEU A 370 24.13 -1.81 12.70
CA LEU A 370 24.77 -1.62 11.39
C LEU A 370 24.07 -0.57 10.52
N TYR A 371 22.74 -0.58 10.47
CA TYR A 371 21.95 0.26 9.55
C TYR A 371 21.30 1.48 10.23
N GLY A 372 21.39 1.57 11.55
CA GLY A 372 20.64 2.54 12.36
C GLY A 372 19.19 2.12 12.57
N GLN A 373 18.59 2.59 13.68
CA GLN A 373 17.20 2.28 14.03
C GLN A 373 16.21 2.69 12.92
N SER A 374 16.34 3.90 12.36
CA SER A 374 15.39 4.43 11.38
C SER A 374 15.32 3.63 10.07
N GLN A 375 16.45 3.14 9.55
CA GLN A 375 16.43 2.29 8.35
C GLN A 375 15.87 0.90 8.66
N THR A 376 16.20 0.37 9.84
CA THR A 376 15.78 -0.96 10.29
C THR A 376 14.27 -1.01 10.53
N ILE A 377 13.68 0.00 11.20
CA ILE A 377 12.23 0.15 11.36
C ILE A 377 11.53 0.26 9.98
N ASN A 378 12.05 1.10 9.09
CA ASN A 378 11.47 1.28 7.76
C ASN A 378 11.53 -0.01 6.92
N SER A 379 12.63 -0.77 7.03
CA SER A 379 12.81 -2.07 6.38
C SER A 379 11.85 -3.12 6.95
N ALA A 380 11.76 -3.26 8.29
CA ALA A 380 10.84 -4.19 8.94
C ALA A 380 9.37 -3.93 8.55
N ASN A 381 8.95 -2.66 8.53
CA ASN A 381 7.62 -2.24 8.11
C ASN A 381 7.36 -2.46 6.61
N TYR A 382 8.36 -2.24 5.75
CA TYR A 382 8.27 -2.56 4.33
C TYR A 382 8.10 -4.08 4.11
N ILE A 383 8.85 -4.92 4.83
CA ILE A 383 8.73 -6.37 4.77
C ILE A 383 7.38 -6.86 5.31
N TYR A 384 6.81 -6.23 6.34
CA TYR A 384 5.42 -6.50 6.76
C TYR A 384 4.43 -6.28 5.59
N VAL A 385 4.48 -5.12 4.92
CA VAL A 385 3.63 -4.84 3.74
C VAL A 385 3.88 -5.83 2.60
N LYS A 386 5.15 -6.16 2.33
CA LYS A 386 5.58 -7.14 1.32
C LYS A 386 5.04 -8.55 1.62
N SER A 387 4.90 -8.91 2.90
CA SER A 387 4.33 -10.20 3.33
C SER A 387 2.81 -10.26 3.10
N VAL A 388 2.09 -9.16 3.36
CA VAL A 388 0.65 -9.04 3.11
C VAL A 388 0.35 -9.08 1.61
N ALA A 389 1.18 -8.45 0.78
CA ALA A 389 1.11 -8.61 -0.68
C ALA A 389 1.33 -10.07 -1.11
N LYS A 390 2.19 -10.81 -0.40
CA LYS A 390 2.53 -12.21 -0.72
C LYS A 390 1.47 -13.23 -0.29
N ILE A 391 0.78 -13.05 0.84
CA ILE A 391 -0.28 -14.00 1.28
C ILE A 391 -1.44 -14.08 0.27
N LEU A 392 -1.70 -12.99 -0.46
CA LEU A 392 -2.74 -12.92 -1.49
C LEU A 392 -2.46 -13.83 -2.70
N THR A 393 -1.21 -14.27 -2.89
CA THR A 393 -0.79 -15.17 -3.99
C THR A 393 -1.04 -16.66 -3.70
N LEU A 394 -1.57 -17.01 -2.54
CA LEU A 394 -1.85 -18.40 -2.16
C LEU A 394 -2.76 -19.13 -3.18
N LYS A 395 -2.54 -20.44 -3.31
CA LYS A 395 -3.01 -21.30 -4.41
C LYS A 395 -2.50 -20.91 -5.81
N GLY A 396 -1.40 -20.15 -5.88
CA GLY A 396 -0.77 -19.76 -7.14
C GLY A 396 -1.48 -18.61 -7.86
N ALA A 397 -2.35 -17.88 -7.17
CA ALA A 397 -3.15 -16.81 -7.75
C ALA A 397 -2.25 -15.74 -8.39
N THR A 398 -2.33 -15.63 -9.71
CA THR A 398 -1.73 -14.53 -10.47
C THR A 398 -2.32 -13.18 -10.02
N CYS A 399 -1.61 -12.08 -10.27
CA CYS A 399 -2.16 -10.74 -9.99
C CYS A 399 -3.51 -10.49 -10.67
N LEU A 400 -3.83 -11.20 -11.77
CA LEU A 400 -5.14 -11.13 -12.43
C LEU A 400 -6.22 -11.86 -11.60
N GLU A 401 -5.94 -13.08 -11.15
CA GLU A 401 -6.87 -13.91 -10.37
C GLU A 401 -7.15 -13.34 -8.98
N ILE A 402 -6.16 -12.64 -8.38
CA ILE A 402 -6.29 -11.94 -7.08
C ILE A 402 -7.49 -10.98 -7.09
N PHE A 403 -7.72 -10.27 -8.20
CA PHE A 403 -8.79 -9.27 -8.34
C PHE A 403 -10.09 -9.81 -8.96
N ILE A 404 -10.08 -10.96 -9.65
CA ILE A 404 -11.19 -11.37 -10.54
C ILE A 404 -11.92 -12.65 -10.08
N GLY A 405 -11.25 -13.64 -9.49
CA GLY A 405 -11.86 -14.97 -9.30
C GLY A 405 -12.73 -15.12 -8.05
N GLU A 406 -14.06 -14.94 -8.14
CA GLU A 406 -15.02 -14.97 -7.00
C GLU A 406 -14.79 -16.11 -6.00
N GLY A 407 -14.77 -17.37 -6.46
CA GLY A 407 -14.58 -18.55 -5.60
C GLY A 407 -13.22 -18.61 -4.87
N SER A 408 -12.24 -17.86 -5.36
CA SER A 408 -10.92 -17.71 -4.73
C SER A 408 -10.81 -16.44 -3.85
N SER A 409 -11.73 -15.48 -3.99
CA SER A 409 -11.73 -14.24 -3.21
C SER A 409 -12.07 -14.46 -1.74
N LEU A 410 -13.07 -15.28 -1.41
CA LEU A 410 -13.35 -15.65 -0.01
C LEU A 410 -12.18 -16.40 0.65
N HIS A 411 -11.47 -17.23 -0.12
CA HIS A 411 -10.30 -17.96 0.35
C HIS A 411 -9.12 -17.02 0.62
N ARG A 412 -8.81 -16.08 -0.30
CA ARG A 412 -7.82 -15.00 -0.08
C ARG A 412 -8.19 -14.10 1.09
N LEU A 413 -9.45 -13.69 1.20
CA LEU A 413 -9.93 -12.86 2.31
C LEU A 413 -9.77 -13.58 3.64
N ARG A 414 -10.12 -14.87 3.74
CA ARG A 414 -9.88 -15.69 4.94
C ARG A 414 -8.39 -15.71 5.31
N ASN A 415 -7.50 -15.93 4.35
CA ASN A 415 -6.05 -15.98 4.61
C ASN A 415 -5.49 -14.62 5.02
N LEU A 416 -5.95 -13.53 4.40
CA LEU A 416 -5.61 -12.15 4.78
C LEU A 416 -6.12 -11.83 6.18
N THR A 417 -7.38 -12.16 6.51
CA THR A 417 -7.94 -11.98 7.85
C THR A 417 -7.16 -12.77 8.89
N ILE A 418 -6.80 -14.04 8.61
CA ILE A 418 -5.94 -14.85 9.48
C ILE A 418 -4.59 -14.17 9.72
N GLN A 419 -3.96 -13.59 8.69
CA GLN A 419 -2.69 -12.88 8.83
C GLN A 419 -2.84 -11.58 9.64
N LEU A 420 -3.87 -10.78 9.38
CA LEU A 420 -4.09 -9.50 10.05
C LEU A 420 -4.48 -9.69 11.53
N ASP A 421 -5.35 -10.66 11.84
CA ASP A 421 -5.74 -11.04 13.20
C ASP A 421 -4.53 -11.46 14.04
N GLU A 422 -3.72 -12.40 13.56
CA GLU A 422 -2.52 -12.79 14.32
C GLU A 422 -1.42 -11.71 14.30
N LEU A 423 -1.39 -10.79 13.33
CA LEU A 423 -0.53 -9.60 13.39
C LEU A 423 -1.00 -8.60 14.45
N GLU A 424 -2.30 -8.40 14.61
CA GLU A 424 -2.87 -7.59 15.69
C GLU A 424 -2.52 -8.21 17.04
N ASN A 425 -2.71 -9.53 17.19
CA ASN A 425 -2.30 -10.27 18.40
C ASN A 425 -0.79 -10.11 18.68
N LEU A 426 0.09 -10.23 17.68
CA LEU A 426 1.54 -10.03 17.86
C LEU A 426 1.87 -8.62 18.40
N HIS A 427 1.27 -7.56 17.84
CA HIS A 427 1.51 -6.19 18.27
C HIS A 427 0.87 -5.88 19.65
N CYS A 428 -0.30 -6.43 19.95
CA CYS A 428 -0.90 -6.36 21.28
C CYS A 428 -0.03 -7.07 22.32
N GLY A 429 0.58 -8.21 21.97
CA GLY A 429 1.55 -8.91 22.80
C GLY A 429 2.79 -8.07 23.10
N GLN A 430 3.42 -7.50 22.06
CA GLN A 430 4.56 -6.60 22.23
C GLN A 430 4.21 -5.36 23.07
N SER A 431 3.00 -4.81 22.89
CA SER A 431 2.50 -3.69 23.70
C SER A 431 2.30 -4.06 25.19
N LEU A 432 1.98 -5.31 25.51
CA LEU A 432 1.93 -5.81 26.89
C LEU A 432 3.33 -6.05 27.48
N ASP A 433 4.29 -6.49 26.67
CA ASP A 433 5.69 -6.70 27.08
C ASP A 433 6.34 -5.35 27.42
N LEU A 434 6.30 -4.39 26.48
CA LEU A 434 6.76 -3.00 26.71
C LEU A 434 5.95 -2.27 27.79
N GLY A 435 4.66 -2.62 27.91
CA GLY A 435 3.70 -2.06 28.86
C GLY A 435 3.70 -2.71 30.25
N TRP A 436 4.65 -3.61 30.56
CA TRP A 436 4.60 -4.49 31.75
C TRP A 436 4.38 -3.74 33.09
N ARG A 437 4.80 -2.47 33.18
CA ARG A 437 4.57 -1.60 34.36
C ARG A 437 3.09 -1.39 34.70
N TYR A 438 2.17 -1.74 33.80
CA TYR A 438 0.73 -1.55 33.92
C TYR A 438 -0.09 -2.85 33.78
N PHE A 439 0.52 -3.99 33.43
CA PHE A 439 -0.16 -5.27 33.21
C PHE A 439 0.68 -6.46 33.73
N GLU A 440 0.13 -7.26 34.66
CA GLU A 440 0.85 -8.39 35.28
C GLU A 440 0.67 -9.76 34.59
N SER A 441 -0.10 -9.86 33.49
CA SER A 441 -0.43 -11.16 32.87
C SER A 441 0.59 -11.63 31.83
N TYR A 442 1.74 -12.11 32.30
CA TYR A 442 2.81 -12.67 31.46
C TYR A 442 2.32 -13.73 30.47
N ILE A 443 1.46 -14.68 30.88
CA ILE A 443 0.93 -15.71 29.97
C ILE A 443 0.10 -15.08 28.83
N THR A 444 -0.68 -14.03 29.11
CA THR A 444 -1.43 -13.29 28.07
C THR A 444 -0.51 -12.50 27.13
N MET A 445 0.62 -11.98 27.64
CA MET A 445 1.66 -11.41 26.78
C MET A 445 2.26 -12.49 25.87
N VAL A 446 2.70 -13.62 26.43
CA VAL A 446 3.36 -14.73 25.70
C VAL A 446 2.45 -15.35 24.64
N ASP A 447 1.18 -15.61 24.97
CA ASP A 447 0.18 -16.12 24.04
C ASP A 447 -0.02 -15.21 22.82
N ASN A 448 0.28 -13.91 22.96
CA ASN A 448 0.14 -12.92 21.92
C ASN A 448 1.46 -12.64 21.19
N LYS A 449 2.52 -12.18 21.88
CA LYS A 449 3.86 -11.83 21.32
C LYS A 449 4.52 -13.01 20.60
N THR A 450 4.35 -14.23 21.12
CA THR A 450 5.02 -15.42 20.58
C THR A 450 4.01 -16.45 20.09
N GLY A 451 2.94 -16.70 20.84
CA GLY A 451 1.86 -17.63 20.45
C GLY A 451 1.15 -17.23 19.14
N GLY A 452 1.02 -15.94 18.83
CA GLY A 452 0.40 -15.45 17.59
C GLY A 452 1.06 -16.01 16.32
N LEU A 453 2.40 -16.05 16.28
CA LEU A 453 3.11 -16.58 15.11
C LEU A 453 2.93 -18.10 14.95
N PHE A 454 2.89 -18.86 16.05
CA PHE A 454 2.61 -20.31 16.01
C PHE A 454 1.17 -20.58 15.56
N ARG A 455 0.18 -19.81 16.06
CA ARG A 455 -1.20 -19.91 15.59
C ARG A 455 -1.32 -19.52 14.12
N LEU A 456 -0.60 -18.49 13.66
CA LEU A 456 -0.61 -18.07 12.26
C LEU A 456 -0.13 -19.19 11.32
N ILE A 457 0.94 -19.92 11.69
CA ILE A 457 1.38 -21.12 10.97
C ILE A 457 0.23 -22.12 10.85
N VAL A 458 -0.36 -22.54 11.98
CA VAL A 458 -1.43 -23.55 11.98
C VAL A 458 -2.65 -23.07 11.21
N ARG A 459 -3.13 -21.85 11.43
CA ARG A 459 -4.34 -21.30 10.79
C ARG A 459 -4.19 -21.19 9.27
N LEU A 460 -3.03 -20.75 8.77
CA LEU A 460 -2.77 -20.71 7.32
C LEU A 460 -2.65 -22.12 6.72
N MET A 461 -1.95 -23.04 7.39
CA MET A 461 -1.84 -24.42 6.90
C MET A 461 -3.19 -25.14 6.94
N GLN A 462 -4.02 -24.93 7.96
CA GLN A 462 -5.40 -25.43 8.02
C GLN A 462 -6.29 -24.82 6.93
N ALA A 463 -6.06 -23.57 6.54
CA ALA A 463 -6.79 -22.93 5.45
C ALA A 463 -6.41 -23.52 4.07
N GLU A 464 -5.14 -23.86 3.87
CA GLU A 464 -4.60 -24.45 2.63
C GLU A 464 -4.65 -26.00 2.58
N SER A 465 -5.00 -26.65 3.69
CA SER A 465 -5.08 -28.11 3.84
C SER A 465 -5.96 -28.76 2.78
N THR A 466 -5.52 -29.92 2.27
CA THR A 466 -6.33 -30.80 1.40
C THR A 466 -7.14 -31.84 2.18
N VAL A 467 -6.90 -31.97 3.48
CA VAL A 467 -7.51 -32.96 4.37
C VAL A 467 -8.25 -32.30 5.55
N GLN A 468 -9.10 -33.06 6.23
CA GLN A 468 -9.74 -32.61 7.47
C GLN A 468 -8.69 -32.42 8.57
N SER A 469 -8.84 -31.36 9.38
CA SER A 469 -7.96 -31.02 10.49
C SER A 469 -8.73 -30.96 11.80
N THR A 470 -8.01 -31.15 12.92
CA THR A 470 -8.54 -31.01 14.29
C THR A 470 -8.31 -29.61 14.86
N PRO A 471 -9.24 -29.05 15.67
CA PRO A 471 -9.03 -27.79 16.38
C PRO A 471 -7.90 -27.87 17.44
N ASP A 472 -7.51 -29.06 17.86
CA ASP A 472 -6.48 -29.25 18.89
C ASP A 472 -5.07 -28.83 18.43
N LEU A 473 -4.83 -28.74 17.12
CA LEU A 473 -3.61 -28.11 16.57
C LEU A 473 -3.44 -26.64 17.00
N LEU A 474 -4.54 -25.90 17.21
CA LEU A 474 -4.46 -24.50 17.65
C LEU A 474 -4.13 -24.37 19.15
N LYS A 475 -4.54 -25.37 19.96
CA LYS A 475 -4.11 -25.52 21.35
C LYS A 475 -2.62 -25.87 21.39
N LEU A 476 -2.19 -26.81 20.55
CA LEU A 476 -0.80 -27.23 20.43
C LEU A 476 0.12 -26.08 19.99
N ALA A 477 -0.31 -25.25 19.03
CA ALA A 477 0.39 -24.01 18.66
C ALA A 477 0.55 -23.04 19.84
N THR A 478 -0.49 -22.87 20.66
CA THR A 478 -0.45 -22.02 21.85
C THR A 478 0.51 -22.58 22.93
N LEU A 479 0.48 -23.91 23.17
CA LEU A 479 1.43 -24.55 24.10
C LEU A 479 2.88 -24.46 23.60
N PHE A 480 3.12 -24.65 22.30
CA PHE A 480 4.44 -24.40 21.70
C PHE A 480 4.88 -22.94 21.91
N GLY A 481 4.00 -21.95 21.67
CA GLY A 481 4.30 -20.54 21.92
C GLY A 481 4.75 -20.27 23.36
N ARG A 482 4.03 -20.84 24.34
CA ARG A 482 4.38 -20.76 25.76
C ARG A 482 5.72 -21.40 26.08
N TYR A 483 5.91 -22.65 25.68
CA TYR A 483 7.14 -23.40 25.92
C TYR A 483 8.35 -22.71 25.31
N TYR A 484 8.24 -22.23 24.06
CA TYR A 484 9.34 -21.54 23.39
C TYR A 484 9.70 -20.21 24.04
N GLN A 485 8.73 -19.38 24.48
CA GLN A 485 9.08 -18.12 25.14
C GLN A 485 9.66 -18.33 26.53
N ILE A 486 9.05 -19.18 27.36
CA ILE A 486 9.53 -19.46 28.71
C ILE A 486 10.94 -20.07 28.68
N ARG A 487 11.25 -20.89 27.66
CA ARG A 487 12.59 -21.45 27.44
C ARG A 487 13.60 -20.44 26.91
N ASP A 488 13.19 -19.48 26.07
CA ASP A 488 14.07 -18.40 25.59
C ASP A 488 14.47 -17.46 26.74
N ASP A 489 13.48 -17.04 27.55
CA ASP A 489 13.68 -16.27 28.79
C ASP A 489 14.60 -17.04 29.78
N TYR A 490 14.37 -18.35 29.97
CA TYR A 490 15.19 -19.19 30.84
C TYR A 490 16.63 -19.34 30.35
N TYR A 491 16.84 -19.58 29.05
CA TYR A 491 18.18 -19.75 28.48
C TYR A 491 18.97 -18.44 28.38
N ASN A 492 18.33 -17.26 28.28
CA ASN A 492 19.02 -15.97 28.41
C ASN A 492 19.76 -15.83 29.76
N LEU A 493 19.19 -16.42 30.82
CA LEU A 493 19.72 -16.37 32.19
C LEU A 493 20.64 -17.54 32.57
N THR A 494 20.68 -18.61 31.77
CA THR A 494 21.31 -19.89 32.17
C THR A 494 22.27 -20.51 31.15
N SER A 495 22.20 -20.16 29.86
CA SER A 495 22.96 -20.81 28.81
C SER A 495 24.14 -19.97 28.30
N GLU A 496 25.35 -20.52 28.38
CA GLU A 496 26.56 -19.91 27.81
C GLU A 496 26.46 -19.75 26.27
N GLU A 497 25.75 -20.65 25.59
CA GLU A 497 25.47 -20.54 24.14
C GLU A 497 24.63 -19.29 23.82
N PHE A 498 23.68 -18.95 24.70
CA PHE A 498 22.87 -17.74 24.57
C PHE A 498 23.65 -16.50 24.96
N ALA A 499 24.43 -16.55 26.06
CA ALA A 499 25.29 -15.44 26.48
C ALA A 499 26.28 -15.02 25.38
N ALA A 500 26.79 -15.97 24.59
CA ALA A 500 27.66 -15.71 23.44
C ALA A 500 26.93 -15.25 22.16
N LYS A 501 25.58 -15.27 22.11
CA LYS A 501 24.77 -15.00 20.89
C LYS A 501 23.80 -13.83 21.00
N LYS A 502 23.42 -13.47 22.22
CA LYS A 502 22.55 -12.36 22.63
C LYS A 502 23.36 -11.38 23.50
N GLY A 503 23.68 -11.83 24.71
CA GLY A 503 24.56 -11.16 25.66
C GLY A 503 24.42 -11.83 27.02
N PHE A 504 25.35 -11.59 27.94
CA PHE A 504 25.20 -12.10 29.30
C PHE A 504 23.97 -11.46 29.97
N CYS A 505 22.95 -12.27 30.24
CA CYS A 505 21.66 -11.90 30.84
C CYS A 505 21.08 -10.60 30.25
N GLU A 506 20.82 -10.62 28.94
CA GLU A 506 20.27 -9.48 28.19
C GLU A 506 18.86 -9.10 28.69
N ASP A 507 18.01 -10.09 29.01
CA ASP A 507 16.69 -9.94 29.68
C ASP A 507 16.75 -9.02 30.92
N ILE A 508 17.89 -9.00 31.63
CA ILE A 508 18.10 -8.13 32.80
C ILE A 508 18.45 -6.69 32.39
N SER A 509 19.24 -6.49 31.34
CA SER A 509 19.51 -5.15 30.75
C SER A 509 18.23 -4.50 30.23
N GLU A 510 17.43 -5.28 29.51
CA GLU A 510 16.10 -4.91 28.99
C GLU A 510 15.14 -4.54 30.14
N GLY A 511 15.33 -5.16 31.31
CA GLY A 511 14.42 -5.07 32.43
C GLY A 511 13.10 -5.78 32.17
N LYS A 512 13.14 -6.81 31.32
CA LYS A 512 11.99 -7.61 30.89
C LYS A 512 11.37 -8.32 32.08
N LEU A 513 10.04 -8.30 32.18
CA LEU A 513 9.32 -8.93 33.29
C LEU A 513 9.09 -10.44 33.02
N SER A 514 10.16 -11.18 32.74
CA SER A 514 10.09 -12.61 32.40
C SER A 514 9.69 -13.49 33.59
N LEU A 515 9.23 -14.71 33.33
CA LEU A 515 8.71 -15.63 34.37
C LEU A 515 9.64 -15.81 35.61
N PRO A 516 10.98 -15.98 35.48
CA PRO A 516 11.86 -16.07 36.65
C PRO A 516 11.97 -14.75 37.43
N VAL A 517 11.86 -13.60 36.77
CA VAL A 517 11.77 -12.27 37.43
C VAL A 517 10.45 -12.18 38.21
N ILE A 518 9.33 -12.59 37.61
CA ILE A 518 8.02 -12.58 38.26
C ILE A 518 8.00 -13.47 39.50
N HIS A 519 8.54 -14.69 39.42
CA HIS A 519 8.64 -15.58 40.57
C HIS A 519 9.52 -14.96 41.68
N MET A 520 10.72 -14.49 41.33
CA MET A 520 11.64 -13.85 42.29
C MET A 520 10.99 -12.67 43.01
N LEU A 521 10.26 -11.82 42.29
CA LEU A 521 9.61 -10.62 42.83
C LEU A 521 8.32 -10.91 43.63
N LYS A 522 7.77 -12.13 43.54
CA LYS A 522 6.63 -12.60 44.35
C LYS A 522 7.10 -13.38 45.59
N SER A 523 8.17 -14.16 45.48
CA SER A 523 8.69 -15.01 46.58
C SER A 523 9.61 -14.25 47.54
N CYS A 524 10.39 -13.27 47.06
CA CYS A 524 11.37 -12.56 47.88
C CYS A 524 10.71 -11.50 48.79
N SER A 525 10.89 -11.64 50.11
CA SER A 525 10.41 -10.67 51.12
C SER A 525 11.03 -9.27 51.01
N SER A 526 12.15 -9.12 50.28
CA SER A 526 12.85 -7.85 50.02
C SER A 526 12.64 -7.34 48.59
N SER A 527 11.58 -7.78 47.90
CA SER A 527 11.32 -7.50 46.49
C SER A 527 11.35 -6.01 46.11
N SER A 528 11.03 -5.09 47.02
CA SER A 528 11.15 -3.63 46.80
C SER A 528 12.55 -3.19 46.39
N HIS A 529 13.61 -3.76 46.98
CA HIS A 529 15.00 -3.46 46.59
C HIS A 529 15.36 -4.06 45.23
N LEU A 530 14.87 -5.27 44.92
CA LEU A 530 15.08 -5.89 43.61
C LEU A 530 14.33 -5.15 42.49
N ARG A 531 13.08 -4.70 42.74
CA ARG A 531 12.33 -3.80 41.86
C ARG A 531 13.07 -2.48 41.64
N ALA A 532 13.66 -1.90 42.69
CA ALA A 532 14.47 -0.69 42.55
C ALA A 532 15.75 -0.94 41.72
N VAL A 533 16.48 -2.02 41.96
CA VAL A 533 17.68 -2.41 41.20
C VAL A 533 17.39 -2.58 39.71
N LEU A 534 16.36 -3.35 39.37
CA LEU A 534 15.94 -3.60 37.99
C LEU A 534 15.42 -2.31 37.33
N PHE A 535 14.44 -1.64 37.94
CA PHE A 535 13.55 -0.74 37.19
C PHE A 535 13.83 0.75 37.36
N SER A 536 14.64 1.16 38.35
CA SER A 536 14.99 2.57 38.52
C SER A 536 15.93 3.06 37.42
N ARG A 537 16.95 2.27 37.07
CA ARG A 537 18.06 2.64 36.16
C ARG A 537 17.64 2.77 34.69
N ILE A 538 16.71 1.93 34.24
CA ILE A 538 16.12 1.97 32.89
C ILE A 538 15.52 3.36 32.59
N SER A 539 15.06 4.07 33.61
CA SER A 539 14.26 5.29 33.46
C SER A 539 15.05 6.54 33.02
N ASN A 540 16.38 6.56 33.13
CA ASN A 540 17.18 7.78 32.88
C ASN A 540 18.65 7.50 32.48
N VAL A 541 18.97 7.62 31.18
CA VAL A 541 20.25 8.13 30.62
C VAL A 541 21.58 7.39 30.98
N ALA A 542 21.59 6.43 31.90
CA ALA A 542 22.79 6.03 32.65
C ALA A 542 23.31 4.60 32.37
N GLY A 543 23.53 4.26 31.10
CA GLY A 543 24.39 3.15 30.66
C GLY A 543 23.80 1.73 30.77
N GLU A 544 24.57 0.75 30.28
CA GLU A 544 24.23 -0.68 30.36
C GLU A 544 24.29 -1.18 31.82
N ILE A 545 23.44 -2.15 32.17
CA ILE A 545 23.50 -2.80 33.48
C ILE A 545 24.78 -3.64 33.58
N SER A 546 25.64 -3.30 34.53
CA SER A 546 26.96 -3.93 34.66
C SER A 546 26.88 -5.41 35.02
N PHE A 547 27.93 -6.15 34.67
CA PHE A 547 28.05 -7.60 34.88
C PHE A 547 27.82 -8.01 36.34
N GLU A 548 28.28 -7.20 37.30
CA GLU A 548 28.13 -7.44 38.73
C GLU A 548 26.66 -7.33 39.16
N LEU A 549 25.92 -6.38 38.60
CA LEU A 549 24.50 -6.17 38.94
C LEU A 549 23.61 -7.24 38.29
N LYS A 550 23.93 -7.66 37.06
CA LYS A 550 23.33 -8.85 36.42
C LYS A 550 23.59 -10.11 37.26
N SER A 551 24.83 -10.32 37.68
CA SER A 551 25.23 -11.45 38.54
C SER A 551 24.53 -11.43 39.90
N PHE A 552 24.35 -10.26 40.51
CA PHE A 552 23.61 -10.11 41.77
C PHE A 552 22.13 -10.49 41.63
N VAL A 553 21.46 -10.04 40.56
CA VAL A 553 20.07 -10.42 40.27
C VAL A 553 19.96 -11.92 39.99
N LEU A 554 20.87 -12.50 39.21
CA LEU A 554 20.88 -13.94 38.93
C LEU A 554 21.14 -14.79 40.20
N ALA A 555 21.97 -14.30 41.12
CA ALA A 555 22.18 -14.93 42.43
C ALA A 555 20.92 -14.86 43.31
N ALA A 556 20.17 -13.75 43.26
CA ALA A 556 18.87 -13.65 43.93
C ALA A 556 17.84 -14.63 43.33
N MET A 557 17.74 -14.74 41.99
CA MET A 557 16.86 -15.73 41.35
C MET A 557 17.18 -17.17 41.76
N LYS A 558 18.47 -17.52 41.90
CA LYS A 558 18.91 -18.83 42.39
C LYS A 558 18.54 -19.05 43.85
N LYS A 559 18.75 -18.05 44.72
CA LYS A 559 18.41 -18.13 46.15
C LYS A 559 16.90 -18.32 46.39
N GLU A 560 16.06 -17.67 45.60
CA GLU A 560 14.59 -17.72 45.74
C GLU A 560 13.95 -18.85 44.90
N GLY A 561 14.74 -19.79 44.37
CA GLY A 561 14.27 -20.98 43.63
C GLY A 561 13.65 -20.70 42.25
N SER A 562 13.76 -19.47 41.73
CA SER A 562 13.02 -19.04 40.52
C SER A 562 13.46 -19.74 39.23
N LEU A 563 14.71 -20.19 39.14
CA LEU A 563 15.19 -20.92 37.97
C LEU A 563 14.66 -22.37 37.99
N ASP A 564 14.61 -23.00 39.16
CA ASP A 564 14.10 -24.36 39.32
C ASP A 564 12.57 -24.40 39.10
N TYR A 565 11.83 -23.43 39.63
CA TYR A 565 10.41 -23.24 39.33
C TYR A 565 10.12 -23.10 37.82
N VAL A 566 10.93 -22.33 37.08
CA VAL A 566 10.76 -22.20 35.62
C VAL A 566 11.09 -23.51 34.90
N LYS A 567 12.06 -24.29 35.39
CA LYS A 567 12.38 -25.62 34.87
C LYS A 567 11.22 -26.61 35.09
N GLU A 568 10.61 -26.63 36.28
CA GLU A 568 9.40 -27.43 36.55
C GLU A 568 8.22 -27.05 35.64
N VAL A 569 8.01 -25.75 35.39
CA VAL A 569 6.99 -25.26 34.44
C VAL A 569 7.28 -25.71 33.00
N LEU A 570 8.54 -25.71 32.58
CA LEU A 570 8.94 -26.21 31.25
C LEU A 570 8.78 -27.73 31.15
N GLU A 571 9.17 -28.50 32.16
CA GLU A 571 8.98 -29.95 32.21
C GLU A 571 7.50 -30.32 32.13
N LYS A 572 6.64 -29.62 32.88
CA LYS A 572 5.20 -29.81 32.77
C LYS A 572 4.66 -29.43 31.39
N LEU A 573 5.05 -28.28 30.84
CA LEU A 573 4.61 -27.88 29.49
C LEU A 573 5.08 -28.86 28.41
N HIS A 574 6.22 -29.53 28.59
CA HIS A 574 6.68 -30.58 27.68
C HIS A 574 5.76 -31.81 27.73
N VAL A 575 5.30 -32.22 28.92
CA VAL A 575 4.27 -33.28 29.08
C VAL A 575 2.94 -32.85 28.47
N ASP A 576 2.44 -31.65 28.82
CA ASP A 576 1.18 -31.11 28.27
C ASP A 576 1.20 -31.03 26.72
N ILE A 577 2.37 -30.79 26.11
CA ILE A 577 2.60 -30.83 24.66
C ILE A 577 2.61 -32.26 24.13
N MET A 578 3.35 -33.19 24.76
CA MET A 578 3.44 -34.57 24.31
C MET A 578 2.09 -35.28 24.36
N ASP A 579 1.35 -35.18 25.47
CA ASP A 579 0.00 -35.74 25.63
C ASP A 579 -0.94 -35.23 24.52
N LEU A 580 -0.83 -33.94 24.16
CA LEU A 580 -1.63 -33.34 23.10
C LEU A 580 -1.19 -33.78 21.70
N VAL A 581 0.11 -34.02 21.46
CA VAL A 581 0.60 -34.61 20.21
C VAL A 581 0.05 -36.04 20.06
N GLU A 582 0.12 -36.87 21.10
CA GLU A 582 -0.40 -38.25 21.05
C GLU A 582 -1.93 -38.28 20.88
N LYS A 583 -2.65 -37.34 21.49
CA LYS A 583 -4.08 -37.15 21.20
C LYS A 583 -4.33 -36.83 19.73
N VAL A 584 -3.58 -35.89 19.13
CA VAL A 584 -3.74 -35.54 17.71
C VAL A 584 -3.32 -36.70 16.79
N GLU A 585 -2.32 -37.51 17.16
CA GLU A 585 -2.00 -38.74 16.42
C GLU A 585 -3.15 -39.75 16.40
N SER A 586 -3.96 -39.83 17.47
CA SER A 586 -5.16 -40.69 17.48
C SER A 586 -6.25 -40.23 16.50
N GLU A 587 -6.21 -38.97 16.07
CA GLU A 587 -7.16 -38.36 15.12
C GLU A 587 -6.60 -38.30 13.68
N LEU A 588 -5.29 -38.03 13.51
CA LEU A 588 -4.64 -37.73 12.23
C LEU A 588 -3.50 -38.70 11.82
N GLY A 589 -3.19 -39.70 12.66
CA GLY A 589 -2.11 -40.67 12.44
C GLY A 589 -0.76 -40.24 13.04
N TRP A 590 0.19 -41.19 13.13
CA TRP A 590 1.52 -40.99 13.72
C TRP A 590 2.34 -39.88 13.03
N ASN A 591 3.08 -39.08 13.79
CA ASN A 591 3.87 -37.95 13.30
C ASN A 591 5.29 -37.96 13.90
N ALA A 592 6.23 -38.53 13.15
CA ALA A 592 7.60 -38.70 13.62
C ALA A 592 8.35 -37.37 13.67
N ALA A 593 8.15 -36.49 12.68
CA ALA A 593 8.85 -35.21 12.61
C ALA A 593 8.48 -34.27 13.77
N LEU A 594 7.19 -34.23 14.16
CA LEU A 594 6.74 -33.37 15.25
C LEU A 594 7.17 -33.91 16.62
N LYS A 595 7.11 -35.23 16.87
CA LYS A 595 7.68 -35.81 18.09
C LYS A 595 9.18 -35.56 18.18
N LEU A 596 9.93 -35.70 17.08
CA LEU A 596 11.36 -35.36 17.04
C LEU A 596 11.64 -33.87 17.27
N LEU A 597 10.73 -32.97 16.88
CA LEU A 597 10.84 -31.53 17.18
C LEU A 597 10.60 -31.22 18.66
N VAL A 598 9.63 -31.88 19.30
CA VAL A 598 9.36 -31.74 20.75
C VAL A 598 10.53 -32.30 21.57
N LEU A 599 10.96 -33.53 21.30
CA LEU A 599 12.08 -34.18 21.97
C LEU A 599 13.41 -33.44 21.71
N GLY A 600 13.65 -33.02 20.46
CA GLY A 600 14.79 -32.19 20.08
C GLY A 600 14.70 -30.73 20.52
N SER A 601 13.75 -30.38 21.41
CA SER A 601 13.71 -29.10 22.10
C SER A 601 13.65 -29.20 23.64
N SER A 602 13.65 -30.40 24.22
CA SER A 602 13.99 -30.62 25.64
C SER A 602 15.50 -30.76 25.91
N THR A 603 16.32 -30.73 24.85
CA THR A 603 17.76 -30.44 24.86
C THR A 603 18.01 -29.01 24.36
#